data_AF-A0A011NY05-F1
#
_entry.id   AF-A0A011NY05-F1
#
_cell.length_a   1.000
_cell.length_b   1.000
_cell.length_c   1.000
_cell.angle_alpha   90.00
_cell.angle_beta   90.00
_cell.angle_gamma   90.00
#
_symmetry.space_group_name_H-M   'P 1'
#
loop_
_entity.id
_entity.type
_entity.pdbx_description
1 polymer ?
#
loop_
_entity_poly.entity_id
_entity_poly.type
_entity_poly.pdbx_seq_one_letter_code
_entity_poly.pdbx_strand_id
1 'polypeptide(L)'
;MLVAGRWMEPLRHVRLPLLKYLLVSGERRVRVATEGKTAHTVFRLLARWQRFSLLEAELRTGRTHQIRVHLAHLGHPVAGDEKYGDFALNRVLAREGLKRMFLHAAQMRLPHPLAGTELQLKAALPPALVAFLQGIAARERQDHGEKI
;
A
#
# COMPACT_ATOMS: atom_id res chain seq x y z
N MET A 1 1.73 -4.95 -0.29
CA MET A 1 2.19 -3.65 -0.84
C MET A 1 3.52 -3.30 -0.19
N LEU A 2 4.41 -2.60 -0.89
CA LEU A 2 5.71 -2.18 -0.35
C LEU A 2 5.66 -0.70 0.02
N VAL A 3 6.13 -0.36 1.23
CA VAL A 3 6.18 1.01 1.73
C VAL A 3 7.60 1.42 2.10
N ALA A 4 7.88 2.72 1.99
CA ALA A 4 9.14 3.30 2.43
C ALA A 4 9.24 3.32 3.97
N GLY A 5 10.46 3.12 4.46
CA GLY A 5 10.77 3.13 5.88
C GLY A 5 10.44 1.82 6.61
N ARG A 6 10.70 1.86 7.92
CA ARG A 6 10.55 0.71 8.81
C ARG A 6 9.25 0.81 9.59
N TRP A 7 8.33 -0.08 9.29
CA TRP A 7 7.07 -0.24 10.01
C TRP A 7 7.27 -1.13 11.23
N MET A 8 6.91 -0.68 12.42
CA MET A 8 7.25 -1.39 13.67
C MET A 8 6.12 -2.26 14.20
N GLU A 9 4.87 -1.86 13.99
CA GLU A 9 3.70 -2.54 14.54
C GLU A 9 3.30 -3.78 13.70
N PRO A 10 3.22 -4.99 14.28
CA PRO A 10 2.76 -6.18 13.55
C PRO A 10 1.34 -6.04 12.98
N LEU A 11 0.47 -5.33 13.68
CA LEU A 11 -0.90 -5.03 13.29
C LEU A 11 -1.26 -3.61 13.72
N ARG A 12 -1.80 -2.79 12.83
CA ARG A 12 -2.26 -1.42 13.15
C ARG A 12 -3.58 -1.11 12.47
N HIS A 13 -4.50 -0.54 13.24
CA HIS A 13 -5.73 0.02 12.73
C HIS A 13 -5.54 1.52 12.47
N VAL A 14 -5.79 1.95 11.23
CA VAL A 14 -5.70 3.36 10.84
C VAL A 14 -7.08 3.88 10.51
N ARG A 15 -7.57 4.79 11.36
CA ARG A 15 -8.92 5.39 11.29
C ARG A 15 -8.80 6.91 11.13
N LEU A 16 -8.37 7.33 9.94
CA LEU A 16 -8.16 8.74 9.62
C LEU A 16 -9.16 9.15 8.55
N PRO A 17 -10.04 10.15 8.78
CA PRO A 17 -11.01 10.58 7.77
C PRO A 17 -10.31 11.24 6.57
N LEU A 18 -10.92 11.08 5.40
CA LEU A 18 -10.34 11.48 4.11
C LEU A 18 -11.22 12.49 3.38
N LEU A 19 -10.65 13.66 3.10
CA LEU A 19 -11.29 14.72 2.33
C LEU A 19 -10.76 14.71 0.90
N LYS A 20 -11.69 14.67 -0.06
CA LYS A 20 -11.39 14.81 -1.49
C LYS A 20 -11.51 16.29 -1.90
N TYR A 21 -10.57 16.77 -2.69
CA TYR A 21 -10.55 18.14 -3.21
C TYR A 21 -9.99 18.19 -4.63
N LEU A 22 -10.20 19.32 -5.31
CA LEU A 22 -9.70 19.58 -6.67
C LEU A 22 -8.59 20.62 -6.61
N LEU A 23 -7.49 20.38 -7.33
CA LEU A 23 -6.49 21.40 -7.60
C LEU A 23 -6.96 22.35 -8.70
N VAL A 24 -6.32 23.52 -8.81
CA VAL A 24 -6.54 24.48 -9.90
C VAL A 24 -6.34 23.84 -11.28
N SER A 25 -5.44 22.86 -11.39
CA SER A 25 -5.20 22.07 -12.60
C SER A 25 -6.32 21.08 -12.95
N GLY A 26 -7.38 20.98 -12.14
CA GLY A 26 -8.45 19.99 -12.27
C GLY A 26 -8.10 18.60 -11.69
N GLU A 27 -6.86 18.40 -11.22
CA GLU A 27 -6.45 17.13 -10.63
C GLU A 27 -7.17 16.86 -9.29
N ARG A 28 -7.81 15.70 -9.16
CA ARG A 28 -8.43 15.26 -7.89
C ARG A 28 -7.37 14.76 -6.91
N ARG A 29 -7.33 15.35 -5.73
CA ARG A 29 -6.45 14.95 -4.60
C ARG A 29 -7.29 14.53 -3.39
N VAL A 30 -6.62 13.91 -2.44
CA VAL A 30 -7.22 13.38 -1.20
C VAL A 30 -6.20 13.61 -0.09
N ARG A 31 -6.65 14.11 1.06
CA ARG A 31 -5.82 14.32 2.25
C ARG A 31 -6.54 13.82 3.50
N VAL A 32 -5.77 13.56 4.56
CA VAL A 32 -6.34 13.37 5.89
C VAL A 32 -6.88 14.72 6.37
N ALA A 33 -8.12 14.73 6.85
CA ALA A 33 -8.78 15.92 7.35
C ALA A 33 -9.94 15.51 8.27
N THR A 34 -10.18 16.26 9.34
CA THR A 34 -11.26 15.99 10.31
C THR A 34 -12.66 16.07 9.68
N GLU A 35 -12.83 16.96 8.71
CA GLU A 35 -14.03 17.16 7.89
C GLU A 35 -14.19 16.12 6.77
N GLY A 36 -13.26 15.17 6.66
CA GLY A 36 -13.26 14.12 5.67
C GLY A 36 -14.27 13.00 5.96
N LYS A 37 -14.48 12.13 4.98
CA LYS A 37 -15.30 10.91 5.17
C LYS A 37 -14.51 9.88 5.96
N THR A 38 -15.16 9.22 6.92
CA THR A 38 -14.57 8.12 7.69
C THR A 38 -13.96 7.07 6.78
N ALA A 39 -12.72 6.70 7.10
CA ALA A 39 -11.97 5.68 6.41
C ALA A 39 -11.21 4.81 7.42
N HIS A 40 -11.25 3.49 7.23
CA HIS A 40 -10.60 2.52 8.11
C HIS A 40 -9.86 1.47 7.29
N THR A 41 -8.55 1.38 7.53
CA THR A 41 -7.66 0.36 6.97
C THR A 41 -6.96 -0.37 8.11
N VAL A 42 -6.83 -1.69 8.00
CA VAL A 42 -6.02 -2.49 8.92
C VAL A 42 -4.75 -2.92 8.17
N PHE A 43 -3.59 -2.58 8.72
CA PHE A 43 -2.30 -2.95 8.14
C PHE A 43 -1.66 -4.06 8.97
N ARG A 44 -1.15 -5.09 8.30
CA ARG A 44 -0.38 -6.17 8.92
C ARG A 44 1.03 -6.18 8.33
N LEU A 45 2.04 -6.24 9.17
CA LEU A 45 3.44 -6.36 8.75
C LEU A 45 3.69 -7.79 8.27
N LEU A 46 4.07 -7.93 7.00
CA LEU A 46 4.44 -9.23 6.42
C LEU A 46 5.95 -9.44 6.45
N ALA A 47 6.72 -8.45 6.01
CA ALA A 47 8.18 -8.50 6.01
C ALA A 47 8.76 -7.09 6.21
N ARG A 48 9.99 -7.01 6.72
CA ARG A 48 10.70 -5.74 6.90
C ARG A 48 12.18 -5.87 6.61
N TRP A 49 12.70 -4.86 5.91
CA TRP A 49 14.10 -4.64 5.61
C TRP A 49 14.56 -3.30 6.18
N GLN A 50 15.78 -2.87 5.87
CA GLN A 50 16.34 -1.63 6.38
C GLN A 50 15.58 -0.41 5.87
N ARG A 51 15.25 -0.39 4.57
CA ARG A 51 14.63 0.78 3.92
C ARG A 51 13.15 0.61 3.63
N PHE A 52 12.62 -0.62 3.72
CA PHE A 52 11.27 -0.93 3.29
C PHE A 52 10.54 -1.87 4.22
N SER A 53 9.20 -1.82 4.15
CA SER A 53 8.32 -2.77 4.80
C SER A 53 7.29 -3.31 3.80
N LEU A 54 7.07 -4.61 3.80
CA LEU A 54 5.99 -5.26 3.07
C LEU A 54 4.78 -5.38 3.99
N LEU A 55 3.66 -4.79 3.58
CA LEU A 55 2.43 -4.75 4.35
C LEU A 55 1.29 -5.44 3.59
N GLU A 56 0.43 -6.12 4.33
CA GLU A 56 -0.94 -6.43 3.90
C GLU A 56 -1.86 -5.28 4.35
N ALA A 57 -2.82 -4.93 3.50
CA ALA A 57 -3.84 -3.94 3.82
C ALA A 57 -5.23 -4.55 3.67
N GLU A 58 -5.98 -4.59 4.76
CA GLU A 58 -7.39 -4.98 4.77
C GLU A 58 -8.26 -3.71 4.81
N LEU A 59 -9.09 -3.53 3.79
CA LEU A 59 -10.00 -2.40 3.67
C LEU A 59 -11.29 -2.67 4.42
N ARG A 60 -11.60 -1.85 5.44
CA ARG A 60 -12.93 -1.84 6.09
C ARG A 60 -13.86 -0.79 5.46
N THR A 61 -13.29 0.12 4.69
CA THR A 61 -13.99 1.10 3.86
C THR A 61 -13.27 1.24 2.51
N GLY A 62 -13.96 1.71 1.46
CA GLY A 62 -13.39 1.88 0.12
C GLY A 62 -13.30 3.33 -0.36
N ARG A 63 -12.58 4.21 0.36
CA ARG A 63 -12.42 5.62 -0.07
C ARG A 63 -11.35 5.76 -1.15
N THR A 64 -11.49 6.77 -2.00
CA THR A 64 -10.51 7.07 -3.06
C THR A 64 -9.12 7.26 -2.47
N HIS A 65 -8.13 6.53 -3.00
CA HIS A 65 -6.73 6.56 -2.56
C HIS A 65 -6.49 6.25 -1.08
N GLN A 66 -7.43 5.59 -0.40
CA GLN A 66 -7.41 5.41 1.06
C GLN A 66 -6.09 4.87 1.61
N ILE A 67 -5.63 3.72 1.09
CA ILE A 67 -4.37 3.08 1.51
C ILE A 67 -3.20 4.05 1.33
N ARG A 68 -3.10 4.65 0.14
CA ARG A 68 -2.01 5.53 -0.27
C ARG A 68 -1.89 6.75 0.65
N VAL A 69 -3.01 7.42 0.91
CA VAL A 69 -3.05 8.63 1.73
C VAL A 69 -2.85 8.31 3.21
N HIS A 70 -3.41 7.22 3.73
CA HIS A 70 -3.17 6.78 5.12
C HIS A 70 -1.69 6.53 5.36
N LEU A 71 -1.04 5.79 4.48
CA LEU A 71 0.37 5.44 4.60
C LEU A 71 1.29 6.65 4.44
N ALA A 72 1.03 7.51 3.45
CA ALA A 72 1.78 8.75 3.26
C ALA A 72 1.65 9.68 4.49
N HIS A 73 0.45 9.80 5.06
CA HIS A 73 0.22 10.58 6.28
C HIS A 73 0.98 10.02 7.50
N LEU A 74 1.17 8.71 7.56
CA LEU A 74 1.95 8.06 8.61
C LEU A 74 3.47 8.07 8.35
N GLY A 75 3.94 8.71 7.28
CA GLY A 75 5.37 8.77 6.93
C GLY A 75 5.90 7.51 6.22
N HIS A 76 5.02 6.61 5.80
CA HIS A 76 5.37 5.35 5.12
C HIS A 76 4.75 5.27 3.71
N PRO A 77 5.02 6.21 2.80
CA PRO A 77 4.41 6.21 1.47
C PRO A 77 4.63 4.89 0.72
N VAL A 78 3.66 4.53 -0.15
CA VAL A 78 3.78 3.38 -1.03
C VAL A 78 4.90 3.61 -2.04
N ALA A 79 5.79 2.63 -2.21
CA ALA A 79 6.88 2.68 -3.17
C ALA A 79 6.32 2.77 -4.61
N GLY A 80 6.87 3.69 -5.42
CA GLY A 80 6.42 3.93 -6.79
C GLY A 80 5.09 4.70 -6.90
N ASP A 81 4.57 5.27 -5.81
CA ASP A 81 3.38 6.13 -5.86
C ASP A 81 3.72 7.53 -6.37
N GLU A 82 3.33 7.84 -7.60
CA GLU A 82 3.60 9.13 -8.26
C GLU A 82 2.80 10.32 -7.71
N LYS A 83 1.85 10.09 -6.79
CA LYS A 83 0.97 11.16 -6.28
C LYS A 83 1.23 11.51 -4.83
N TYR A 84 1.33 10.49 -3.98
CA TYR A 84 1.50 10.63 -2.53
C TYR A 84 2.81 10.02 -2.04
N GLY A 85 3.62 9.49 -2.96
CA GLY A 85 4.90 8.86 -2.63
C GLY A 85 6.03 9.85 -2.42
N ASP A 86 7.20 9.30 -2.10
CA ASP A 86 8.45 10.05 -2.11
C ASP A 86 9.01 10.11 -3.54
N PHE A 87 8.95 11.29 -4.15
CA PHE A 87 9.41 11.51 -5.52
C PHE A 87 10.91 11.26 -5.72
N ALA A 88 11.74 11.57 -4.72
CA ALA A 88 13.18 11.36 -4.81
C ALA A 88 13.50 9.86 -4.74
N LEU A 89 12.89 9.15 -3.80
CA LEU A 89 12.98 7.71 -3.70
C LEU A 89 12.45 7.02 -4.96
N ASN A 90 11.28 7.42 -5.46
CA ASN A 90 10.68 6.83 -6.66
C ASN A 90 11.59 6.95 -7.90
N ARG A 91 12.32 8.07 -8.07
CA ARG A 91 13.30 8.21 -9.15
C ARG A 91 14.44 7.19 -9.05
N VAL A 92 14.89 6.88 -7.84
CA VAL A 92 15.90 5.84 -7.60
C VAL A 92 15.30 4.46 -7.88
N LEU A 93 14.13 4.16 -7.32
CA LEU A 93 13.47 2.85 -7.48
C LEU A 93 13.11 2.54 -8.93
N ALA A 94 12.76 3.55 -9.74
CA ALA A 94 12.52 3.39 -11.16
C ALA A 94 13.76 2.89 -11.91
N ARG A 95 14.96 3.38 -11.54
CA ARG A 95 16.25 2.91 -12.08
C ARG A 95 16.59 1.51 -11.58
N GLU A 96 16.15 1.15 -10.37
CA GLU A 96 16.30 -0.19 -9.80
C GLU A 96 15.25 -1.21 -10.30
N GLY A 97 14.32 -0.78 -11.17
CA GLY A 97 13.38 -1.67 -11.86
C GLY A 97 11.91 -1.55 -11.42
N LEU A 98 11.58 -0.75 -10.40
CA LEU A 98 10.19 -0.51 -9.98
C LEU A 98 9.52 0.56 -10.86
N LYS A 99 8.88 0.11 -11.93
CA LYS A 99 8.24 1.00 -12.93
C LYS A 99 6.77 1.34 -12.65
N ARG A 100 6.22 0.92 -11.52
CA ARG A 100 4.83 1.15 -11.12
C ARG A 100 4.70 1.21 -9.61
N MET A 101 3.59 1.76 -9.13
CA MET A 101 3.22 1.70 -7.71
C MET A 101 3.13 0.25 -7.22
N PHE A 102 3.81 -0.05 -6.11
CA PHE A 102 3.80 -1.35 -5.44
C PHE A 102 2.55 -1.50 -4.55
N LEU A 103 1.38 -1.46 -5.19
CA LEU A 103 0.08 -1.75 -4.59
C LEU A 103 -0.66 -2.77 -5.45
N HIS A 104 -1.05 -3.89 -4.84
CA HIS A 104 -1.64 -5.04 -5.52
C HIS A 104 -2.84 -5.56 -4.74
N ALA A 105 -3.97 -5.74 -5.42
CA ALA A 105 -5.17 -6.35 -4.85
C ALA A 105 -5.02 -7.88 -4.90
N ALA A 106 -4.39 -8.45 -3.87
CA ALA A 106 -4.02 -9.86 -3.85
C ALA A 106 -5.19 -10.82 -3.61
N GLN A 107 -6.23 -10.37 -2.91
CA GLN A 107 -7.39 -11.19 -2.56
C GLN A 107 -8.65 -10.36 -2.45
N MET A 108 -9.78 -10.95 -2.86
CA MET A 108 -11.12 -10.42 -2.68
C MET A 108 -12.05 -11.52 -2.18
N ARG A 109 -12.92 -11.20 -1.21
CA ARG A 109 -14.01 -12.06 -0.75
C ARG A 109 -15.31 -11.30 -0.90
N LEU A 110 -16.33 -11.94 -1.48
CA LEU A 110 -17.67 -11.40 -1.61
C LEU A 110 -18.70 -12.52 -1.61
N PRO A 111 -19.95 -12.27 -1.18
CA PRO A 111 -21.03 -13.21 -1.46
C PRO A 111 -21.24 -13.31 -2.97
N HIS A 112 -21.36 -14.53 -3.48
CA HIS A 112 -21.71 -14.75 -4.88
C HIS A 112 -23.09 -14.12 -5.16
N PRO A 113 -23.23 -13.23 -6.17
CA PRO A 113 -24.43 -12.41 -6.33
C PRO A 113 -25.71 -13.21 -6.59
N LEU A 114 -25.59 -14.41 -7.17
CA LEU A 114 -26.71 -15.32 -7.41
C LEU A 114 -26.86 -16.40 -6.32
N ALA A 115 -25.79 -17.16 -6.02
CA ALA A 115 -25.83 -18.29 -5.09
C ALA A 115 -25.78 -17.92 -3.60
N GLY A 116 -25.36 -16.72 -3.23
CA GLY A 116 -25.17 -16.29 -1.83
C GLY A 116 -23.98 -16.95 -1.10
N THR A 117 -23.39 -18.00 -1.65
CA THR A 117 -22.18 -18.65 -1.12
C THR A 117 -20.95 -17.73 -1.20
N GLU A 118 -19.99 -17.90 -0.30
CA GLU A 118 -18.77 -17.09 -0.33
C GLU A 118 -17.94 -17.38 -1.59
N LEU A 119 -17.63 -16.33 -2.35
CA LEU A 119 -16.67 -16.35 -3.44
C LEU A 119 -15.34 -15.75 -2.96
N GLN A 120 -14.27 -16.54 -3.06
CA GLN A 120 -12.91 -16.09 -2.79
C GLN A 120 -12.09 -16.06 -4.07
N LEU A 121 -11.59 -14.88 -4.41
CA LEU A 121 -10.74 -14.65 -5.58
C LEU A 121 -9.34 -14.28 -5.09
N LYS A 122 -8.30 -14.88 -5.68
CA LYS A 122 -6.90 -14.59 -5.40
C LYS A 122 -6.17 -14.22 -6.69
N ALA A 123 -5.29 -13.22 -6.60
CA ALA A 123 -4.44 -12.80 -7.70
C ALA A 123 -2.99 -12.85 -7.24
N ALA A 124 -2.18 -13.69 -7.89
CA ALA A 124 -0.75 -13.77 -7.63
C ALA A 124 -0.07 -12.40 -7.81
N LEU A 125 1.00 -12.16 -7.06
CA LEU A 125 1.78 -10.94 -7.20
C LEU A 125 2.39 -10.90 -8.61
N PRO A 126 2.28 -9.79 -9.37
CA PRO A 126 2.84 -9.70 -10.71
C PRO A 126 4.35 -10.03 -10.73
N PRO A 127 4.87 -10.75 -11.74
CA PRO A 127 6.26 -11.19 -11.78
C PRO A 127 7.28 -10.04 -11.61
N ALA A 128 7.00 -8.87 -12.17
CA ALA A 128 7.86 -7.70 -12.01
C ALA A 128 7.98 -7.22 -10.56
N LEU A 129 6.91 -7.33 -9.76
CA LEU A 129 6.92 -6.96 -8.34
C LEU A 129 7.59 -8.04 -7.48
N VAL A 130 7.44 -9.32 -7.85
CA VAL A 130 8.18 -10.44 -7.23
C VAL A 130 9.68 -10.27 -7.42
N ALA A 131 10.13 -10.05 -8.67
CA ALA A 131 11.54 -9.84 -8.99
C ALA A 131 12.12 -8.64 -8.23
N PHE A 132 11.34 -7.57 -8.07
CA PHE A 132 11.76 -6.40 -7.30
C PHE A 132 11.95 -6.72 -5.81
N LEU A 133 11.03 -7.49 -5.19
CA LEU A 133 11.18 -7.92 -3.79
C LEU A 133 12.39 -8.82 -3.59
N GLN A 134 12.65 -9.75 -4.51
CA GLN A 134 13.83 -10.61 -4.47
C GLN A 134 15.11 -9.77 -4.57
N GLY A 135 15.13 -8.73 -5.42
CA GLY A 135 16.23 -7.78 -5.49
C GLY A 135 16.48 -7.03 -4.18
N ILE A 136 15.42 -6.64 -3.45
CA ILE A 136 15.56 -6.05 -2.11
C ILE A 136 16.11 -7.09 -1.13
N ALA A 137 15.53 -8.29 -1.08
CA ALA A 137 15.93 -9.34 -0.15
C ALA A 137 17.40 -9.79 -0.34
N ALA A 138 17.92 -9.70 -1.57
CA ALA A 138 19.32 -9.99 -1.86
C ALA A 138 20.30 -8.89 -1.39
N ARG A 139 19.84 -7.63 -1.27
CA ARG A 139 20.67 -6.46 -0.95
C ARG A 139 20.54 -5.98 0.49
N GLU A 140 19.37 -6.19 1.10
CA GLU A 140 19.03 -5.71 2.43
C GLU A 140 18.78 -6.87 3.39
N ARG A 141 19.27 -6.73 4.63
CA ARG A 141 18.95 -7.68 5.69
C ARG A 141 17.47 -7.59 6.04
N GLN A 142 16.78 -8.72 5.95
CA GLN A 142 15.43 -8.88 6.46
C GLN A 142 15.46 -9.13 7.97
N ASP A 143 14.67 -8.37 8.74
CA ASP A 143 14.62 -8.49 10.21
C ASP A 143 13.24 -8.92 10.76
N HIS A 144 12.24 -9.04 9.89
CA HIS A 144 10.90 -9.52 10.22
C HIS A 144 10.28 -10.28 9.05
N GLY A 145 9.42 -11.26 9.36
CA GLY A 145 8.65 -12.02 8.38
C GLY A 145 9.37 -13.26 7.87
N GLU A 146 8.63 -14.12 7.18
CA GLU A 146 9.20 -15.25 6.45
C GLU A 146 10.01 -14.76 5.24
N LYS A 147 11.03 -15.54 4.84
CA LYS A 147 11.80 -15.25 3.64
C LYS A 147 10.89 -15.37 2.41
N ILE A 148 10.93 -14.36 1.56
CA ILE A 148 10.16 -14.26 0.31
C ILE A 148 10.86 -15.02 -0.81
#